data_AF-W3A1C8-F1
#
_entry.id   AF-W3A1C8-F1
#
_cell.length_a   1.000
_cell.length_b   1.000
_cell.length_c   1.000
_cell.angle_alpha   90.00
_cell.angle_beta   90.00
_cell.angle_gamma   90.00
#
_symmetry.space_group_name_H-M   'P 1'
#
loop_
_entity.id
_entity.type
_entity.pdbx_description
1 polymer ?
#
loop_
_entity_poly.entity_id
_entity_poly.type
_entity_poly.pdbx_seq_one_letter_code
_entity_poly.pdbx_strand_id
1 'polypeptide(L)'
;MYATPAQSQKWAKSNWLLEPPTMSQGRILPLELIDKCIGSKLWIVMKGDKEFLGTLRGFDDYVNMVLDDVTEYEITPEGKREVKLDQVLLNGNNVCLLVPGGFPSTS
;
A
#
# COMPACT_ATOMS: atom_id res chain seq x y z
N MET A 1 25.60 50.52 2.24
CA MET A 1 25.51 50.50 3.71
C MET A 1 25.66 49.06 4.16
N TYR A 2 26.77 48.70 4.79
CA TYR A 2 27.03 47.34 5.27
C TYR A 2 26.43 47.19 6.67
N ALA A 3 25.53 46.23 6.85
CA ALA A 3 25.05 45.86 8.18
C ALA A 3 26.21 45.28 8.99
N THR A 4 26.33 45.67 10.26
CA THR A 4 27.42 45.22 11.13
C THR A 4 27.25 43.73 11.48
N PRO A 5 28.35 42.97 11.68
CA PRO A 5 28.29 41.52 11.91
C PRO A 5 27.39 41.07 13.08
N ALA A 6 27.09 41.97 14.02
CA ALA A 6 26.27 41.68 15.20
C ALA A 6 24.77 41.52 14.89
N GLN A 7 24.21 42.28 13.94
CA GLN A 7 22.80 42.13 13.53
C GLN A 7 22.58 40.83 12.73
N SER A 8 23.59 40.40 11.98
CA SER A 8 23.61 39.15 11.22
C SER A 8 23.67 37.88 12.09
N GLN A 9 24.03 37.97 13.37
CA GLN A 9 23.94 36.83 14.30
C GLN A 9 22.61 36.78 15.05
N LYS A 10 21.95 37.93 15.23
CA LYS A 10 20.68 38.03 15.97
C LYS A 10 19.49 37.54 15.14
N TRP A 11 19.42 37.87 13.83
CA TRP A 11 18.37 37.33 12.94
C TRP A 11 18.49 35.83 12.76
N ALA A 12 19.73 35.35 12.72
CA ALA A 12 20.06 33.97 12.52
C ALA A 12 19.53 33.17 13.73
N LYS A 13 19.92 33.55 14.96
CA LYS A 13 19.44 32.90 16.21
C LYS A 13 17.93 32.98 16.42
N SER A 14 17.24 34.03 15.98
CA SER A 14 15.78 34.14 16.10
C SER A 14 15.03 33.25 15.10
N ASN A 15 15.66 32.88 13.99
CA ASN A 15 15.04 32.06 12.93
C ASN A 15 15.28 30.54 13.11
N TRP A 16 16.01 30.13 14.15
CA TRP A 16 16.30 28.72 14.49
C TRP A 16 15.39 28.13 15.59
N LEU A 17 14.31 28.82 15.99
CA LEU A 17 13.35 28.30 16.98
C LEU A 17 12.12 27.61 16.35
N LEU A 18 12.07 27.48 15.02
CA LEU A 18 11.14 26.55 14.40
C LEU A 18 11.87 25.20 14.35
N GLU A 19 11.59 24.35 15.34
CA GLU A 19 11.93 22.93 15.21
C GLU A 19 11.41 22.47 13.84
N PRO A 20 12.22 21.77 13.01
CA PRO A 20 11.70 21.17 11.80
C PRO A 20 10.46 20.36 12.21
N PRO A 21 9.33 20.42 11.47
CA PRO A 21 8.18 19.61 11.80
C PRO A 21 8.71 18.19 12.00
N THR A 22 8.55 17.67 13.21
CA THR A 22 8.83 16.28 13.47
C THR A 22 7.88 15.55 12.54
N MET A 23 8.41 15.11 11.38
CA MET A 23 7.74 14.09 10.61
C MET A 23 7.67 12.94 11.60
N SER A 24 6.52 12.78 12.24
CA SER A 24 6.26 11.55 12.95
C SER A 24 6.53 10.49 11.90
N GLN A 25 7.58 9.70 12.10
CA GLN A 25 7.80 8.47 11.38
C GLN A 25 6.67 7.56 11.87
N GLY A 26 5.45 7.89 11.43
CA GLY A 26 4.21 7.32 11.90
C GLY A 26 4.26 5.88 11.49
N ARG A 27 4.32 4.99 12.48
CA ARG A 27 4.19 3.56 12.24
C ARG A 27 2.80 3.36 11.65
N ILE A 28 2.73 3.06 10.36
CA ILE A 28 1.47 2.72 9.71
C ILE A 28 1.06 1.35 10.24
N LEU A 29 -0.17 1.25 10.77
CA LEU A 29 -0.70 -0.04 11.21
C LEU A 29 -1.06 -0.90 9.98
N PRO A 30 -0.96 -2.23 10.05
CA PRO A 30 -1.27 -3.09 8.91
C PRO A 30 -2.66 -2.86 8.30
N LEU A 31 -3.70 -2.73 9.13
CA LEU A 31 -5.06 -2.46 8.65
C LEU A 31 -5.20 -1.04 8.08
N GLU A 32 -4.48 -0.07 8.64
CA GLU A 32 -4.42 1.30 8.10
C GLU A 32 -3.77 1.33 6.71
N LEU A 33 -2.79 0.46 6.46
CA LEU A 33 -2.19 0.31 5.14
C LEU A 33 -3.21 -0.26 4.14
N ILE A 34 -4.00 -1.26 4.52
CA ILE A 34 -5.03 -1.84 3.65
C ILE A 34 -6.13 -0.83 3.35
N ASP A 35 -6.57 -0.07 4.35
CA ASP A 35 -7.54 1.03 4.19
C ASP A 35 -7.08 2.07 3.16
N LYS A 36 -5.80 2.46 3.22
CA LYS A 36 -5.18 3.35 2.22
C LYS A 36 -5.13 2.76 0.81
N CYS A 37 -5.30 1.45 0.66
CA CYS A 37 -5.31 0.78 -0.64
C CYS A 37 -6.71 0.67 -1.27
N ILE A 38 -7.78 1.10 -0.59
CA ILE A 38 -9.13 1.12 -1.16
C ILE A 38 -9.14 2.00 -2.43
N GLY A 39 -9.73 1.48 -3.50
CA GLY A 39 -9.73 2.09 -4.84
C GLY A 39 -8.45 1.86 -5.64
N SER A 40 -7.42 1.24 -5.06
CA SER A 40 -6.15 0.93 -5.74
C SER A 40 -6.06 -0.55 -6.10
N LYS A 41 -5.20 -0.88 -7.08
CA LYS A 41 -4.90 -2.29 -7.40
C LYS A 41 -4.04 -2.93 -6.31
N LEU A 42 -4.45 -4.12 -5.89
CA LEU A 42 -3.72 -5.02 -5.02
C LEU A 42 -3.42 -6.31 -5.75
N TRP A 43 -2.20 -6.80 -5.56
CA TRP A 43 -1.86 -8.19 -5.80
C TRP A 43 -1.96 -8.95 -4.48
N ILE A 44 -2.79 -9.98 -4.47
CA ILE A 44 -3.14 -10.79 -3.30
C ILE A 44 -2.68 -12.22 -3.57
N VAL A 45 -1.86 -12.75 -2.66
CA VAL A 45 -1.41 -14.14 -2.71
C VAL A 45 -2.22 -14.92 -1.69
N MET A 46 -2.84 -16.01 -2.12
CA MET A 46 -3.64 -16.88 -1.27
C MET A 46 -2.81 -18.10 -0.83
N LYS A 47 -3.34 -18.86 0.13
CA LYS A 47 -2.84 -20.20 0.46
C LYS A 47 -3.00 -21.12 -0.76
N GLY A 48 -1.96 -21.89 -1.04
CA GLY A 48 -1.89 -22.75 -2.23
C GLY A 48 -1.36 -21.97 -3.43
N ASP A 49 -1.88 -22.30 -4.60
CA ASP A 49 -1.32 -21.92 -5.90
C ASP A 49 -2.17 -20.83 -6.60
N LYS A 50 -2.84 -19.97 -5.83
CA LYS A 50 -3.75 -18.93 -6.34
C LYS A 50 -3.32 -17.52 -5.96
N GLU A 51 -3.42 -16.63 -6.92
CA GLU A 51 -3.16 -15.20 -6.76
C GLU A 51 -4.24 -14.38 -7.46
N PHE A 52 -4.49 -13.18 -6.96
CA PHE A 52 -5.49 -12.27 -7.50
C PHE A 52 -4.88 -10.89 -7.68
N LEU A 53 -5.06 -10.31 -8.87
CA LEU A 53 -4.77 -8.90 -9.11
C LEU A 53 -6.11 -8.20 -9.35
N GLY A 54 -6.50 -7.27 -8.48
CA GLY A 54 -7.78 -6.58 -8.58
C GLY A 54 -7.79 -5.25 -7.86
N THR A 55 -8.81 -4.44 -8.11
CA THR A 55 -9.01 -3.14 -7.45
C THR A 55 -9.74 -3.35 -6.13
N LEU A 56 -9.14 -2.97 -5.00
CA LEU A 56 -9.77 -3.16 -3.69
C LEU A 56 -10.99 -2.25 -3.54
N ARG A 57 -12.15 -2.84 -3.29
CA ARG A 57 -13.38 -2.08 -2.96
C ARG A 57 -13.56 -1.85 -1.49
N GLY A 58 -13.14 -2.80 -0.68
CA GLY A 58 -13.25 -2.75 0.76
C GLY A 58 -12.88 -4.08 1.39
N PHE A 59 -12.75 -4.08 2.70
CA PHE A 59 -12.42 -5.23 3.51
C PHE A 59 -13.12 -5.13 4.88
N ASP A 60 -13.13 -6.24 5.63
CA ASP A 60 -13.62 -6.28 7.01
C ASP A 60 -12.49 -6.58 8.02
N ASP A 61 -12.83 -6.67 9.31
CA ASP A 61 -11.86 -6.97 10.38
C ASP A 61 -11.19 -8.35 10.23
N TYR A 62 -11.79 -9.28 9.49
CA TYR A 62 -11.24 -10.59 9.17
C TYR A 62 -10.42 -10.58 7.89
N VAL A 63 -10.30 -9.43 7.23
CA VAL A 63 -9.60 -9.25 5.96
C VAL A 63 -10.27 -10.07 4.84
N ASN A 64 -11.58 -10.30 4.94
CA ASN A 64 -12.36 -10.67 3.76
C ASN A 64 -12.40 -9.45 2.83
N MET A 65 -12.15 -9.65 1.54
CA MET A 65 -11.96 -8.54 0.60
C MET A 65 -12.89 -8.63 -0.59
N VAL A 66 -13.46 -7.49 -0.97
CA VAL A 66 -14.17 -7.35 -2.24
C VAL A 66 -13.23 -6.69 -3.24
N LEU A 67 -13.03 -7.33 -4.39
CA LEU A 67 -12.23 -6.81 -5.49
C LEU A 67 -13.07 -6.65 -6.75
N ASP A 68 -12.83 -5.57 -7.50
CA ASP A 68 -13.36 -5.35 -8.85
C ASP A 68 -12.23 -5.48 -9.90
N ASP A 69 -12.59 -5.71 -11.17
CA ASP A 69 -11.66 -5.82 -12.32
C ASP A 69 -10.52 -6.82 -12.06
N VAL A 70 -10.89 -8.05 -11.73
CA VAL A 70 -10.00 -9.05 -11.16
C VAL A 70 -9.40 -9.94 -12.25
N THR A 71 -8.11 -10.18 -12.14
CA THR A 71 -7.41 -11.28 -12.80
C THR A 71 -6.99 -12.30 -11.75
N GLU A 72 -7.56 -13.50 -11.83
CA GLU A 72 -7.13 -14.68 -11.07
C GLU A 72 -6.01 -15.40 -11.82
N TYR A 73 -4.99 -15.77 -11.08
CA TYR A 73 -3.87 -16.58 -11.53
C TYR A 73 -3.84 -17.88 -10.73
N GLU A 74 -3.84 -19.01 -11.42
CA GLU A 74 -3.71 -20.33 -10.83
C GLU A 74 -2.45 -21.01 -11.39
N ILE A 75 -1.55 -21.45 -10.52
CA ILE A 75 -0.38 -22.23 -10.90
C ILE A 75 -0.82 -23.68 -11.02
N THR A 76 -0.77 -24.21 -12.24
CA THR A 76 -1.09 -25.60 -12.56
C THR A 76 0.17 -26.34 -13.01
N PRO A 77 0.22 -27.68 -12.94
CA PRO A 77 1.34 -28.45 -13.50
C PRO A 77 1.62 -28.14 -14.98
N GLU A 78 0.60 -27.74 -15.73
CA GLU A 78 0.66 -27.40 -17.15
C GLU A 78 1.08 -25.95 -17.41
N GLY A 79 1.19 -25.12 -16.36
CA GLY A 79 1.59 -23.72 -16.45
C GLY A 79 0.67 -22.78 -15.67
N LYS A 80 0.80 -21.47 -15.93
CA LYS A 80 -0.02 -20.44 -15.28
C LYS A 80 -1.33 -20.25 -16.04
N ARG A 81 -2.46 -20.52 -15.39
CA ARG A 81 -3.79 -20.23 -15.92
C ARG A 81 -4.24 -18.85 -15.46
N GLU A 82 -4.74 -18.05 -16.40
CA GLU A 82 -5.30 -16.73 -16.12
C GLU A 82 -6.82 -16.71 -16.39
N VAL A 83 -7.60 -16.17 -15.46
CA VAL A 83 -9.05 -15.99 -15.60
C VAL A 83 -9.41 -14.56 -15.20
N LYS A 84 -10.22 -13.89 -16.03
CA LYS A 84 -10.74 -12.55 -15.72
C LYS A 84 -12.14 -12.65 -15.12
N LEU A 85 -12.38 -11.89 -14.07
CA LEU A 85 -13.62 -11.86 -13.31
C LEU A 85 -13.98 -10.41 -13.03
N ASP A 86 -15.27 -10.07 -13.14
CA ASP A 86 -15.72 -8.70 -12.90
C ASP A 86 -15.60 -8.30 -11.43
N GLN A 87 -15.96 -9.22 -10.54
CA GLN A 87 -15.91 -9.02 -9.08
C GLN A 87 -15.67 -10.35 -8.35
N VAL A 88 -14.95 -10.28 -7.23
CA VAL A 88 -14.70 -11.43 -6.35
C VAL A 88 -14.79 -11.01 -4.88
N LEU A 89 -15.38 -11.88 -4.05
CA LEU A 89 -15.24 -11.85 -2.59
C LEU A 89 -14.20 -12.90 -2.18
N LEU A 90 -13.08 -12.45 -1.62
CA LEU A 90 -12.01 -13.29 -1.11
C LEU A 90 -12.18 -13.53 0.39
N ASN A 91 -11.93 -14.77 0.81
CA ASN A 91 -11.95 -15.17 2.22
C ASN A 91 -10.60 -14.84 2.88
N GLY A 92 -10.62 -13.99 3.91
CA GLY A 92 -9.44 -13.52 4.63
C GLY A 92 -8.61 -14.61 5.30
N ASN A 93 -9.23 -15.75 5.66
CA ASN A 93 -8.51 -16.89 6.24
C ASN A 93 -7.49 -17.52 5.29
N ASN A 94 -7.67 -17.32 3.99
CA ASN A 94 -6.80 -17.86 2.95
C ASN A 94 -5.80 -16.83 2.41
N VAL A 95 -5.83 -15.58 2.88
CA VAL A 95 -4.87 -14.55 2.45
C VAL A 95 -3.51 -14.79 3.11
N CYS A 96 -2.45 -14.78 2.31
CA CYS A 96 -1.06 -14.91 2.76
C CYS A 96 -0.30 -13.57 2.66
N LEU A 97 -0.46 -12.85 1.55
CA LEU A 97 0.25 -11.61 1.27
C LEU A 97 -0.65 -10.63 0.51
N LEU A 98 -0.47 -9.34 0.82
CA LEU A 98 -1.10 -8.22 0.12
C LEU A 98 0.00 -7.29 -0.36
N VAL A 99 0.04 -7.00 -1.66
CA VAL A 99 1.07 -6.17 -2.30
C VAL A 99 0.42 -4.97 -2.99
N PRO A 100 0.43 -3.79 -2.35
CA PRO A 100 -0.02 -2.53 -2.96
C PRO A 100 0.81 -2.16 -4.18
N GLY A 101 0.15 -1.96 -5.32
CA GLY A 101 0.81 -1.58 -6.58
C GLY A 101 1.76 -2.64 -7.16
N GLY A 102 1.80 -3.84 -6.57
CA GLY A 102 2.53 -4.97 -7.10
C GLY A 102 1.79 -5.61 -8.27
N PHE A 103 2.55 -6.27 -9.14
CA PHE A 103 2.02 -7.10 -10.20
C PHE A 103 2.75 -8.44 -10.15
N PRO A 104 2.05 -9.56 -10.38
CA PRO A 104 2.72 -10.83 -10.54
C PRO A 104 3.68 -10.72 -11.73
N SER A 105 4.95 -11.05 -11.53
CA SER A 105 5.94 -11.03 -12.61
C SER A 105 5.53 -12.04 -13.67
N THR A 106 5.25 -11.56 -14.89
CA THR A 106 5.18 -12.40 -16.08
C THR A 106 6.60 -12.74 -16.50
N SER A 107 7.05 -13.94 -16.13
CA SER A 107 8.24 -14.58 -16.72
C SER A 107 7.95 -15.04 -18.14
#